data_AF-A0A929VPA2-F1
#
_entry.id   AF-A0A929VPA2-F1
#
_cell.length_a   1.000
_cell.length_b   1.000
_cell.length_c   1.000
_cell.angle_alpha   90.00
_cell.angle_beta   90.00
_cell.angle_gamma   90.00
#
_symmetry.space_group_name_H-M   'P 1'
#
loop_
_entity.id
_entity.type
_entity.pdbx_description
1 polymer ?
#
loop_
_entity_poly.entity_id
_entity_poly.type
_entity_poly.pdbx_seq_one_letter_code
_entity_poly.pdbx_strand_id
1 'polypeptide(L)'
;VNAQGKVEIKNTKRPDVPTPIIPTTPDVVTYGKKFVKTNEAGTERLAGAEFVVLNAEDKYLALKDTATVAADKAAYDQAQQQYDQAIAAYNALTKDQQQGAQGTTAKELIETKKVARDEAFRKVRTDYEWTTQEAKAIKFTSNKDGQFEVTGLAAGTYKLKEVKAPEGYALLSGTISFEVNATSYSAAAGDIAYDPAGTATDATKVVNKKVSIPQTGGVGTIIFTVVGVTLMGAAVYAMKKRNAEEK
;
A
#
# COMPACT_ATOMS: atom_id res chain seq x y z
N VAL A 1 -16.50 -22.74 -34.44
CA VAL A 1 -16.49 -23.44 -33.12
C VAL A 1 -17.62 -24.45 -33.17
N ASN A 2 -17.36 -25.74 -32.95
CA ASN A 2 -18.43 -26.72 -32.85
C ASN A 2 -19.07 -26.68 -31.44
N ALA A 3 -20.15 -27.44 -31.22
CA ALA A 3 -20.90 -27.48 -29.94
C ALA A 3 -20.08 -27.94 -28.71
N GLN A 4 -18.79 -28.27 -28.87
CA GLN A 4 -17.86 -28.72 -27.83
C GLN A 4 -16.72 -27.72 -27.58
N GLY A 5 -16.80 -26.49 -28.11
CA GLY A 5 -15.78 -25.46 -27.89
C GLY A 5 -14.49 -25.67 -28.70
N LYS A 6 -14.45 -26.63 -29.63
CA LYS A 6 -13.26 -26.90 -30.43
C LYS A 6 -13.19 -25.93 -31.62
N VAL A 7 -12.04 -25.26 -31.76
CA VAL A 7 -11.70 -24.42 -32.91
C VAL A 7 -10.73 -25.20 -33.80
N GLU A 8 -11.17 -25.58 -34.99
CA GLU A 8 -10.28 -26.17 -36.00
C GLU A 8 -9.72 -25.07 -36.89
N ILE A 9 -8.41 -24.81 -36.78
CA ILE A 9 -7.69 -23.88 -37.64
C ILE A 9 -7.02 -24.68 -38.75
N LYS A 10 -7.53 -24.57 -39.98
CA LYS A 10 -6.90 -25.17 -41.16
C LYS A 10 -5.91 -24.17 -41.77
N ASN A 11 -4.65 -24.25 -41.35
CA ASN A 11 -3.59 -23.41 -41.92
C ASN A 11 -3.22 -23.88 -43.33
N THR A 12 -3.56 -23.10 -44.36
CA THR A 12 -3.15 -23.37 -45.74
C THR A 12 -1.98 -22.48 -46.11
N LYS A 13 -0.79 -23.06 -46.31
CA LYS A 13 0.41 -22.33 -46.71
C LYS A 13 0.20 -21.73 -48.11
N ARG A 14 -0.07 -20.43 -48.18
CA ARG A 14 -0.12 -19.67 -49.44
C ARG A 14 1.23 -18.95 -49.60
N PRO A 15 2.15 -19.48 -50.42
CA PRO A 15 3.50 -18.93 -50.52
C PRO A 15 3.53 -17.51 -51.06
N ASP A 16 2.50 -17.04 -51.76
CA ASP A 16 2.53 -15.77 -52.50
C ASP A 16 1.75 -14.63 -51.81
N VAL A 17 1.20 -14.88 -50.62
CA VAL A 17 0.37 -13.90 -49.88
C VAL A 17 1.15 -13.40 -48.65
N PRO A 18 1.17 -12.09 -48.37
CA PRO A 18 1.77 -11.55 -47.14
C PRO A 18 1.08 -12.12 -45.89
N THR A 19 1.85 -12.31 -44.81
CA THR A 19 1.32 -12.80 -43.52
C THR A 19 0.96 -11.61 -42.63
N PRO A 20 -0.33 -11.36 -42.33
CA PRO A 20 -0.73 -10.21 -41.54
C PRO A 20 -0.38 -10.39 -40.05
N ILE A 21 -0.06 -9.28 -39.40
CA ILE A 21 0.04 -9.18 -37.94
C ILE A 21 -1.34 -8.82 -37.39
N ILE A 22 -1.80 -9.56 -36.39
CA ILE A 22 -3.07 -9.32 -35.69
C ILE A 22 -2.76 -8.53 -34.39
N PRO A 23 -3.48 -7.43 -34.11
CA PRO A 23 -3.34 -6.69 -32.86
C PRO A 23 -3.56 -7.59 -31.63
N THR A 24 -2.75 -7.37 -30.59
CA THR A 24 -2.90 -8.04 -29.28
C THR A 24 -3.50 -7.10 -28.25
N THR A 25 -4.22 -7.60 -27.26
CA THR A 25 -4.75 -6.79 -26.14
C THR A 25 -3.75 -6.74 -24.98
N PRO A 26 -3.57 -5.58 -24.31
CA PRO A 26 -2.75 -5.48 -23.11
C PRO A 26 -3.49 -5.98 -21.85
N ASP A 27 -2.73 -6.53 -20.91
CA ASP A 27 -3.20 -6.92 -19.57
C ASP A 27 -2.45 -6.16 -18.49
N VAL A 28 -3.06 -6.00 -17.31
CA VAL A 28 -2.43 -5.41 -16.12
C VAL A 28 -2.65 -6.32 -14.91
N VAL A 29 -1.60 -6.48 -14.11
CA VAL A 29 -1.67 -7.21 -12.84
C VAL A 29 -1.27 -6.26 -11.73
N THR A 30 -2.09 -6.20 -10.69
CA THR A 30 -1.83 -5.44 -9.48
C THR A 30 -1.75 -6.36 -8.28
N TYR A 31 -1.02 -5.93 -7.26
CA TYR A 31 -0.81 -6.64 -6.02
C TYR A 31 -1.26 -5.79 -4.83
N GLY A 32 -1.03 -6.30 -3.61
CA GLY A 32 -1.39 -5.60 -2.40
C GLY A 32 -0.78 -6.23 -1.16
N LYS A 33 -0.99 -5.60 -0.01
CA LYS A 33 -0.51 -6.08 1.28
C LYS A 33 -1.58 -5.87 2.36
N LYS A 34 -1.71 -6.88 3.23
CA LYS A 34 -2.60 -6.85 4.39
C LYS A 34 -1.81 -6.53 5.66
N PHE A 35 -2.44 -5.80 6.56
CA PHE A 35 -1.86 -5.40 7.83
C PHE A 35 -2.85 -5.59 8.98
N VAL A 36 -2.30 -5.82 10.18
CA VAL A 36 -3.07 -5.81 11.42
C VAL A 36 -2.36 -4.93 12.43
N LYS A 37 -3.04 -3.89 12.90
CA LYS A 37 -2.60 -3.01 13.98
C LYS A 37 -2.76 -3.72 15.33
N THR A 38 -1.69 -3.77 16.11
CA THR A 38 -1.71 -4.37 17.45
C THR A 38 -1.06 -3.49 18.51
N ASN A 39 -1.26 -3.87 19.77
CA ASN A 39 -0.47 -3.39 20.91
C ASN A 39 0.96 -3.99 20.88
N GLU A 40 1.79 -3.56 21.83
CA GLU A 40 3.20 -3.99 21.98
C GLU A 40 3.37 -5.50 22.17
N ALA A 41 2.44 -6.13 22.89
CA ALA A 41 2.44 -7.57 23.11
C ALA A 41 1.96 -8.37 21.88
N GLY A 42 1.34 -7.72 20.89
CA GLY A 42 0.72 -8.37 19.74
C GLY A 42 -0.54 -9.19 20.07
N THR A 43 -1.10 -9.02 21.27
CA THR A 43 -2.27 -9.77 21.78
C THR A 43 -3.58 -9.04 21.54
N GLU A 44 -3.55 -7.70 21.49
CA GLU A 44 -4.73 -6.88 21.25
C GLU A 44 -4.64 -6.25 19.87
N ARG A 45 -5.75 -6.30 19.14
CA ARG A 45 -5.95 -5.61 17.85
C ARG A 45 -6.53 -4.22 18.09
N LEU A 46 -6.02 -3.21 17.38
CA LEU A 46 -6.31 -1.81 17.66
C LEU A 46 -7.01 -1.10 16.50
N ALA A 47 -8.17 -0.52 16.79
CA ALA A 47 -8.95 0.26 15.83
C ALA A 47 -8.55 1.74 15.79
N GLY A 48 -8.82 2.40 14.66
CA GLY A 48 -8.75 3.85 14.54
C GLY A 48 -7.36 4.44 14.30
N ALA A 49 -6.34 3.61 14.06
CA ALA A 49 -5.07 4.10 13.53
C ALA A 49 -5.25 4.54 12.08
N GLU A 50 -4.71 5.70 11.69
CA GLU A 50 -4.66 6.14 10.29
C GLU A 50 -3.23 6.05 9.76
N PHE A 51 -3.10 5.52 8.55
CA PHE A 51 -1.83 5.34 7.86
C PHE A 51 -1.84 5.95 6.46
N VAL A 52 -0.66 6.38 6.01
CA VAL A 52 -0.40 6.72 4.62
C VAL A 52 0.73 5.85 4.08
N VAL A 53 0.72 5.61 2.77
CA VAL A 53 1.73 4.80 2.08
C VAL A 53 2.66 5.71 1.30
N LEU A 54 3.96 5.45 1.38
CA LEU A 54 4.99 6.13 0.62
C LEU A 54 5.74 5.14 -0.29
N ASN A 55 6.23 5.62 -1.43
CA ASN A 55 7.15 4.85 -2.27
C ASN A 55 8.61 4.99 -1.80
N ALA A 56 9.54 4.39 -2.53
CA ALA A 56 10.98 4.47 -2.25
C ALA A 56 11.55 5.91 -2.31
N GLU A 57 10.87 6.82 -2.99
CA GLU A 57 11.23 8.25 -3.14
C GLU A 57 10.53 9.16 -2.10
N ASP A 58 9.90 8.57 -1.08
CA ASP A 58 9.16 9.30 -0.03
C ASP A 58 7.98 10.16 -0.57
N LYS A 59 7.43 9.79 -1.74
CA LYS A 59 6.17 10.35 -2.24
C LYS A 59 4.99 9.55 -1.71
N TYR A 60 3.89 10.22 -1.42
CA TYR A 60 2.66 9.66 -0.90
C TYR A 60 1.79 9.07 -2.00
N LEU A 61 1.14 7.93 -1.71
CA LEU A 61 0.12 7.32 -2.55
C LEU A 61 -1.16 8.16 -2.48
N ALA A 62 -1.61 8.68 -3.62
CA ALA A 62 -2.84 9.46 -3.76
C ALA A 62 -3.73 8.87 -4.86
N LEU A 63 -5.02 9.18 -4.83
CA LEU A 63 -5.91 8.91 -5.97
C LEU A 63 -5.65 9.95 -7.06
N LYS A 64 -5.64 9.51 -8.31
CA LYS A 64 -5.59 10.42 -9.46
C LYS A 64 -6.78 11.36 -9.44
N ASP A 65 -6.53 12.62 -9.73
CA ASP A 65 -7.61 13.56 -10.03
C ASP A 65 -8.23 13.31 -11.41
N THR A 66 -9.39 13.91 -11.65
CA THR A 66 -10.14 13.74 -12.90
C THR A 66 -9.37 14.21 -14.13
N ALA A 67 -8.48 15.20 -13.98
CA ALA A 67 -7.69 15.71 -15.10
C ALA A 67 -6.59 14.71 -15.49
N THR A 68 -5.91 14.13 -14.51
CA THR A 68 -4.91 13.07 -14.72
C THR A 68 -5.56 11.83 -15.34
N VAL A 69 -6.73 11.40 -14.86
CA VAL A 69 -7.47 10.28 -15.46
C VAL A 69 -7.82 10.55 -16.93
N ALA A 70 -8.30 11.76 -17.24
CA ALA A 70 -8.62 12.14 -18.62
C ALA A 70 -7.37 12.19 -19.52
N ALA A 71 -6.26 12.72 -19.01
CA ALA A 71 -4.98 12.79 -19.72
C ALA A 71 -4.42 11.38 -20.00
N ASP A 72 -4.44 10.48 -19.02
CA ASP A 72 -4.02 9.10 -19.20
C ASP A 72 -4.86 8.37 -20.25
N LYS A 73 -6.18 8.58 -20.22
CA LYS A 73 -7.08 8.01 -21.23
C LYS A 73 -6.73 8.51 -22.64
N ALA A 74 -6.54 9.81 -22.80
CA ALA A 74 -6.17 10.40 -24.08
C ALA A 74 -4.82 9.87 -24.57
N ALA A 75 -3.84 9.72 -23.68
CA ALA A 75 -2.54 9.14 -23.99
C ALA A 75 -2.64 7.68 -24.46
N TYR A 76 -3.50 6.87 -23.82
CA TYR A 76 -3.77 5.51 -24.25
C TYR A 76 -4.45 5.45 -25.61
N ASP A 77 -5.50 6.25 -25.83
CA ASP A 77 -6.23 6.29 -27.11
C ASP A 77 -5.27 6.67 -28.26
N GLN A 78 -4.37 7.63 -28.04
CA GLN A 78 -3.33 8.01 -29.00
C GLN A 78 -2.32 6.88 -29.23
N ALA A 79 -1.82 6.23 -28.17
CA ALA A 79 -0.84 5.16 -28.30
C ALA A 79 -1.44 3.92 -29.02
N GLN A 80 -2.69 3.59 -28.72
CA GLN A 80 -3.46 2.54 -29.41
C GLN A 80 -3.58 2.86 -30.90
N GLN A 81 -3.97 4.09 -31.25
CA GLN A 81 -4.07 4.52 -32.64
C GLN A 81 -2.73 4.38 -33.38
N GLN A 82 -1.61 4.78 -32.76
CA GLN A 82 -0.29 4.66 -33.36
C GLN A 82 0.14 3.20 -33.55
N TYR A 83 -0.21 2.32 -32.63
CA TYR A 83 0.04 0.88 -32.75
C TYR A 83 -0.77 0.26 -33.91
N ASP A 84 -2.06 0.58 -33.99
CA ASP A 84 -2.93 0.07 -35.05
C ASP A 84 -2.49 0.60 -36.44
N GLN A 85 -2.07 1.87 -36.51
CA GLN A 85 -1.49 2.45 -37.73
C GLN A 85 -0.19 1.75 -38.15
N ALA A 86 0.70 1.42 -37.22
CA ALA A 86 1.93 0.70 -37.51
C ALA A 86 1.65 -0.72 -38.05
N ILE A 87 0.66 -1.42 -37.47
CA ILE A 87 0.21 -2.72 -37.97
C ILE A 87 -0.43 -2.59 -39.35
N ALA A 88 -1.30 -1.60 -39.55
CA ALA A 88 -1.92 -1.36 -40.84
C ALA A 88 -0.87 -1.07 -41.92
N ALA A 89 0.15 -0.28 -41.60
CA ALA A 89 1.27 0.01 -42.50
C ALA A 89 2.05 -1.26 -42.86
N TYR A 90 2.37 -2.13 -41.88
CA TYR A 90 3.02 -3.42 -42.15
C TYR A 90 2.15 -4.36 -43.00
N ASN A 91 0.85 -4.43 -42.69
CA ASN A 91 -0.09 -5.30 -43.41
C ASN A 91 -0.36 -4.81 -44.84
N ALA A 92 -0.11 -3.54 -45.14
CA ALA A 92 -0.19 -2.97 -46.49
C ALA A 92 1.07 -3.25 -47.34
N LEU A 93 2.18 -3.71 -46.75
CA LEU A 93 3.39 -4.08 -47.48
C LEU A 93 3.18 -5.34 -48.31
N THR A 94 3.83 -5.40 -49.48
CA THR A 94 3.92 -6.65 -50.24
C THR A 94 4.77 -7.68 -49.50
N LYS A 95 4.65 -8.95 -49.87
CA LYS A 95 5.42 -10.04 -49.25
C LYS A 95 6.94 -9.80 -49.28
N ASP A 96 7.48 -9.35 -50.41
CA ASP A 96 8.92 -9.09 -50.56
C ASP A 96 9.37 -7.92 -49.66
N GLN A 97 8.52 -6.90 -49.52
CA GLN A 97 8.77 -5.79 -48.60
C GLN A 97 8.70 -6.23 -47.13
N GLN A 98 7.77 -7.12 -46.77
CA GLN A 98 7.67 -7.70 -45.43
C GLN A 98 8.87 -8.59 -45.05
N GLN A 99 9.48 -9.25 -46.03
CA GLN A 99 10.67 -10.10 -45.83
C GLN A 99 11.98 -9.32 -45.92
N GLY A 100 11.96 -8.14 -46.53
CA GLY A 100 13.10 -7.23 -46.66
C GLY A 100 13.25 -6.25 -45.49
N ALA A 101 14.16 -5.29 -45.65
CA ALA A 101 14.49 -4.29 -44.63
C ALA A 101 13.27 -3.48 -44.15
N GLN A 102 12.33 -3.17 -45.06
CA GLN A 102 11.10 -2.44 -44.73
C GLN A 102 10.24 -3.19 -43.71
N GLY A 103 10.10 -4.52 -43.86
CA GLY A 103 9.37 -5.36 -42.92
C GLY A 103 10.04 -5.46 -41.56
N THR A 104 11.38 -5.52 -41.53
CA THR A 104 12.15 -5.49 -40.27
C THR A 104 11.92 -4.17 -39.53
N THR A 105 12.11 -3.04 -40.20
CA THR A 105 11.87 -1.71 -39.61
C THR A 105 10.43 -1.53 -39.15
N ALA A 106 9.45 -2.01 -39.92
CA ALA A 106 8.05 -1.94 -39.53
C ALA A 106 7.74 -2.81 -38.30
N LYS A 107 8.36 -3.99 -38.16
CA LYS A 107 8.22 -4.83 -36.94
C LYS A 107 8.84 -4.17 -35.70
N GLU A 108 10.02 -3.56 -35.84
CA GLU A 108 10.65 -2.80 -34.76
C GLU A 108 9.78 -1.61 -34.32
N LEU A 109 9.17 -0.91 -35.29
CA LEU A 109 8.23 0.16 -35.01
C LEU A 109 6.97 -0.35 -34.29
N ILE A 110 6.40 -1.47 -34.75
CA ILE A 110 5.23 -2.10 -34.10
C ILE A 110 5.57 -2.45 -32.65
N GLU A 111 6.73 -3.04 -32.37
CA GLU A 111 7.12 -3.39 -31.01
C GLU A 111 7.29 -2.14 -30.14
N THR A 112 7.92 -1.09 -30.69
CA THR A 112 8.05 0.20 -30.00
C THR A 112 6.68 0.80 -29.65
N LYS A 113 5.73 0.78 -30.60
CA LYS A 113 4.36 1.29 -30.37
C LYS A 113 3.56 0.40 -29.43
N LYS A 114 3.79 -0.92 -29.47
CA LYS A 114 3.19 -1.87 -28.53
C LYS A 114 3.62 -1.56 -27.10
N VAL A 115 4.91 -1.36 -26.86
CA VAL A 115 5.45 -1.01 -25.53
C VAL A 115 4.85 0.31 -25.03
N ALA A 116 4.79 1.35 -25.87
CA ALA A 116 4.20 2.63 -25.52
C ALA A 116 2.71 2.52 -25.16
N ARG A 117 1.94 1.76 -25.95
CA ARG A 117 0.53 1.46 -25.67
C ARG A 117 0.37 0.69 -24.35
N ASP A 118 1.17 -0.35 -24.13
CA ASP A 118 1.09 -1.19 -22.92
C ASP A 118 1.43 -0.38 -21.66
N GLU A 119 2.35 0.59 -21.76
CA GLU A 119 2.63 1.54 -20.69
C GLU A 119 1.46 2.51 -20.44
N ALA A 120 0.89 3.10 -21.49
CA ALA A 120 -0.26 3.98 -21.35
C ALA A 120 -1.48 3.24 -20.77
N PHE A 121 -1.70 1.99 -21.19
CA PHE A 121 -2.76 1.15 -20.65
C PHE A 121 -2.60 0.88 -19.15
N ARG A 122 -1.37 0.59 -18.70
CA ARG A 122 -1.06 0.43 -17.27
C ARG A 122 -1.41 1.70 -16.47
N LYS A 123 -1.13 2.89 -17.01
CA LYS A 123 -1.50 4.16 -16.37
C LYS A 123 -3.02 4.31 -16.27
N VAL A 124 -3.76 4.09 -17.36
CA VAL A 124 -5.23 4.16 -17.36
C VAL A 124 -5.87 3.20 -16.36
N ARG A 125 -5.29 2.02 -16.18
CA ARG A 125 -5.80 1.00 -15.26
C ARG A 125 -5.29 1.12 -13.82
N THR A 126 -4.46 2.13 -13.54
CA THR A 126 -3.97 2.41 -12.19
C THR A 126 -4.69 3.65 -11.67
N ASP A 127 -5.44 3.50 -10.59
CA ASP A 127 -6.21 4.61 -9.98
C ASP A 127 -5.32 5.57 -9.15
N TYR A 128 -4.07 5.19 -8.90
CA TYR A 128 -3.16 5.90 -8.02
C TYR A 128 -2.09 6.72 -8.74
N GLU A 129 -1.65 7.77 -8.06
CA GLU A 129 -0.47 8.55 -8.40
C GLU A 129 0.42 8.79 -7.17
N TRP A 130 1.67 9.18 -7.42
CA TRP A 130 2.63 9.52 -6.38
C TRP A 130 2.77 11.03 -6.27
N THR A 131 2.49 11.58 -5.09
CA THR A 131 2.51 13.02 -4.83
C THR A 131 3.44 13.39 -3.68
N THR A 132 3.98 14.60 -3.68
CA THR A 132 4.73 15.15 -2.54
C THR A 132 3.80 15.73 -1.47
N GLN A 133 2.49 15.83 -1.74
CA GLN A 133 1.51 16.43 -0.84
C GLN A 133 0.86 15.39 0.08
N GLU A 134 1.26 15.36 1.34
CA GLU A 134 0.66 14.47 2.35
C GLU A 134 -0.86 14.68 2.51
N ALA A 135 -1.35 15.91 2.32
CA ALA A 135 -2.77 16.23 2.40
C ALA A 135 -3.65 15.51 1.35
N LYS A 136 -3.06 15.08 0.24
CA LYS A 136 -3.74 14.30 -0.81
C LYS A 136 -3.59 12.79 -0.64
N ALA A 137 -2.78 12.35 0.34
CA ALA A 137 -2.50 10.94 0.54
C ALA A 137 -3.77 10.17 0.92
N ILE A 138 -3.90 8.95 0.40
CA ILE A 138 -4.95 8.03 0.82
C ILE A 138 -4.68 7.61 2.27
N LYS A 139 -5.71 7.72 3.10
CA LYS A 139 -5.68 7.31 4.49
C LYS A 139 -6.29 5.93 4.66
N PHE A 140 -5.48 4.98 5.11
CA PHE A 140 -5.91 3.64 5.49
C PHE A 140 -6.19 3.61 6.98
N THR A 141 -7.40 3.21 7.37
CA THR A 141 -7.82 3.20 8.78
C THR A 141 -7.94 1.77 9.28
N SER A 142 -7.34 1.46 10.43
CA SER A 142 -7.52 0.15 11.05
C SER A 142 -8.95 -0.03 11.58
N ASN A 143 -9.60 -1.12 11.19
CA ASN A 143 -10.96 -1.44 11.63
C ASN A 143 -10.99 -1.98 13.07
N LYS A 144 -12.16 -2.45 13.54
CA LYS A 144 -12.33 -3.01 14.90
C LYS A 144 -11.41 -4.19 15.22
N ASP A 145 -11.05 -4.96 14.20
CA ASP A 145 -10.13 -6.10 14.29
C ASP A 145 -8.67 -5.70 13.97
N GLY A 146 -8.39 -4.39 13.97
CA GLY A 146 -7.09 -3.82 13.64
C GLY A 146 -6.69 -3.96 12.17
N GLN A 147 -7.56 -4.49 11.33
CA GLN A 147 -7.26 -4.81 9.94
C GLN A 147 -7.29 -3.57 9.06
N PHE A 148 -6.37 -3.52 8.12
CA PHE A 148 -6.41 -2.63 6.96
C PHE A 148 -5.56 -3.25 5.84
N GLU A 149 -5.83 -2.85 4.60
CA GLU A 149 -5.15 -3.38 3.43
C GLU A 149 -4.88 -2.30 2.40
N VAL A 150 -3.83 -2.52 1.62
CA VAL A 150 -3.45 -1.68 0.49
C VAL A 150 -3.47 -2.57 -0.74
N THR A 151 -4.28 -2.22 -1.74
CA THR A 151 -4.44 -2.98 -2.99
C THR A 151 -4.16 -2.09 -4.18
N GLY A 152 -3.94 -2.67 -5.36
CA GLY A 152 -3.72 -1.92 -6.61
C GLY A 152 -2.29 -1.39 -6.77
N LEU A 153 -1.31 -1.94 -6.05
CA LEU A 153 0.09 -1.55 -6.15
C LEU A 153 0.86 -2.44 -7.13
N ALA A 154 1.85 -1.85 -7.81
CA ALA A 154 2.85 -2.63 -8.54
C ALA A 154 3.76 -3.38 -7.56
N ALA A 155 4.51 -4.36 -8.08
CA ALA A 155 5.54 -5.00 -7.26
C ALA A 155 6.65 -4.00 -6.92
N GLY A 156 7.10 -3.99 -5.67
CA GLY A 156 8.11 -3.05 -5.20
C GLY A 156 8.12 -2.89 -3.68
N THR A 157 9.01 -2.01 -3.22
CA THR A 157 9.18 -1.70 -1.80
C THR A 157 8.52 -0.36 -1.48
N TYR A 158 7.74 -0.36 -0.41
CA TYR A 158 6.96 0.79 0.07
C TYR A 158 7.21 1.00 1.56
N LYS A 159 6.73 2.14 2.05
CA LYS A 159 6.81 2.52 3.46
C LYS A 159 5.42 2.87 3.98
N LEU A 160 5.09 2.40 5.17
CA LEU A 160 3.88 2.73 5.88
C LEU A 160 4.20 3.76 6.97
N LYS A 161 3.52 4.91 6.96
CA LYS A 161 3.66 5.97 7.98
C LYS A 161 2.36 6.09 8.76
N GLU A 162 2.42 5.94 10.08
CA GLU A 162 1.28 6.22 10.95
C GLU A 162 1.11 7.74 11.06
N VAL A 163 -0.09 8.24 10.76
CA VAL A 163 -0.42 9.67 10.85
C VAL A 163 -1.38 9.96 12.01
N LYS A 164 -2.02 8.92 12.54
CA LYS A 164 -2.85 8.99 13.74
C LYS A 164 -2.77 7.67 14.49
N ALA A 165 -2.41 7.73 15.76
CA ALA A 165 -2.41 6.56 16.63
C ALA A 165 -3.83 6.20 17.07
N PRO A 166 -4.08 4.92 17.42
CA PRO A 166 -5.23 4.52 18.23
C PRO A 166 -5.29 5.28 19.55
N GLU A 167 -6.50 5.40 20.11
CA GLU A 167 -6.72 6.05 21.40
C GLU A 167 -5.90 5.41 22.53
N GLY A 168 -5.21 6.23 23.32
CA GLY A 168 -4.36 5.77 24.44
C GLY A 168 -2.98 5.23 24.04
N TYR A 169 -2.63 5.27 22.74
CA TYR A 169 -1.33 4.84 22.24
C TYR A 169 -0.50 6.01 21.69
N ALA A 170 0.82 5.85 21.71
CA ALA A 170 1.75 6.82 21.15
C ALA A 170 1.80 6.69 19.63
N LEU A 171 1.91 7.82 18.93
CA LEU A 171 2.17 7.84 17.48
C LEU A 171 3.55 7.25 17.18
N LEU A 172 3.62 6.34 16.22
CA LEU A 172 4.89 5.78 15.78
C LEU A 172 5.81 6.86 15.20
N SER A 173 7.02 6.92 15.74
CA SER A 173 8.10 7.72 15.17
C SER A 173 8.73 6.96 14.00
N GLY A 174 8.49 7.42 12.77
CA GLY A 174 9.12 6.88 11.56
C GLY A 174 8.18 6.08 10.67
N THR A 175 8.77 5.23 9.83
CA THR A 175 8.05 4.45 8.80
C THR A 175 8.39 2.97 8.87
N ILE A 176 7.44 2.12 8.49
CA ILE A 176 7.60 0.67 8.42
C ILE A 176 7.74 0.27 6.94
N SER A 177 8.89 -0.27 6.56
CA SER A 177 9.10 -0.77 5.19
C SER A 177 8.33 -2.08 4.95
N PHE A 178 7.73 -2.23 3.78
CA PHE A 178 7.08 -3.48 3.35
C PHE A 178 7.27 -3.71 1.85
N GLU A 179 7.30 -4.99 1.45
CA GLU A 179 7.41 -5.40 0.05
C GLU A 179 6.06 -5.88 -0.47
N VAL A 180 5.74 -5.49 -1.71
CA VAL A 180 4.61 -5.96 -2.48
C VAL A 180 5.12 -6.76 -3.67
N ASN A 181 4.56 -7.95 -3.86
CA ASN A 181 4.86 -8.87 -4.96
C ASN A 181 3.65 -9.80 -5.22
N ALA A 182 3.80 -10.75 -6.15
CA ALA A 182 2.71 -11.62 -6.59
C ALA A 182 2.03 -12.44 -5.49
N THR A 183 2.72 -12.72 -4.38
CA THR A 183 2.20 -13.53 -3.28
C THR A 183 1.89 -12.71 -2.02
N SER A 184 2.31 -11.44 -1.99
CA SER A 184 2.28 -10.58 -0.80
C SER A 184 0.88 -10.38 -0.18
N TYR A 185 -0.19 -10.50 -0.96
CA TYR A 185 -1.57 -10.32 -0.50
C TYR A 185 -2.23 -11.59 0.08
N SER A 186 -1.78 -12.78 -0.34
CA SER A 186 -2.49 -14.03 -0.07
C SER A 186 -1.64 -15.14 0.51
N ALA A 187 -0.30 -15.03 0.47
CA ALA A 187 0.56 -16.02 1.08
C ALA A 187 0.56 -15.89 2.61
N ALA A 188 0.56 -17.03 3.30
CA ALA A 188 0.72 -17.13 4.74
C ALA A 188 2.18 -16.90 5.17
N ALA A 189 2.77 -15.77 4.78
CA ALA A 189 4.15 -15.38 5.05
C ALA A 189 4.27 -14.09 5.91
N GLY A 190 3.17 -13.68 6.53
CA GLY A 190 3.11 -12.59 7.49
C GLY A 190 3.30 -13.05 8.94
N ASP A 191 3.00 -12.15 9.88
CA ASP A 191 3.26 -12.31 11.31
C ASP A 191 2.01 -12.66 12.12
N ILE A 192 0.83 -12.49 11.52
CA ILE A 192 -0.47 -12.61 12.17
C ILE A 192 -1.54 -12.93 11.13
N ALA A 193 -2.58 -13.65 11.54
CA ALA A 193 -3.72 -13.88 10.67
C ALA A 193 -4.47 -12.57 10.41
N TYR A 194 -4.86 -12.31 9.16
CA TYR A 194 -5.65 -11.12 8.87
C TYR A 194 -7.01 -11.21 9.57
N ASP A 195 -7.77 -12.27 9.26
CA ASP A 195 -9.02 -12.63 9.94
C ASP A 195 -8.72 -13.12 11.36
N PRO A 196 -9.33 -12.53 12.42
CA PRO A 196 -9.17 -13.03 13.79
C PRO A 196 -9.62 -14.48 13.99
N ALA A 197 -10.54 -15.00 13.17
CA ALA A 197 -10.96 -16.41 13.18
C ALA A 197 -10.08 -17.31 12.29
N GLY A 198 -9.22 -16.71 11.46
CA GLY A 198 -8.34 -17.42 10.54
C GLY A 198 -7.08 -17.95 11.21
N THR A 199 -6.51 -19.00 10.61
CA THR A 199 -5.23 -19.60 11.06
C THR A 199 -4.04 -19.25 10.17
N ALA A 200 -4.29 -18.77 8.95
CA ALA A 200 -3.25 -18.39 8.01
C ALA A 200 -2.64 -17.04 8.41
N THR A 201 -1.31 -16.98 8.60
CA THR A 201 -0.59 -15.75 8.90
C THR A 201 -0.32 -14.95 7.63
N ASP A 202 -1.35 -14.31 7.08
CA ASP A 202 -1.31 -13.61 5.79
C ASP A 202 -1.24 -12.07 5.90
N ALA A 203 -1.02 -11.53 7.10
CA ALA A 203 -0.88 -10.09 7.33
C ALA A 203 0.41 -9.72 8.07
N THR A 204 0.91 -8.52 7.79
CA THR A 204 2.04 -7.92 8.53
C THR A 204 1.55 -7.24 9.81
N LYS A 205 2.24 -7.48 10.92
CA LYS A 205 1.86 -6.91 12.22
C LYS A 205 2.42 -5.50 12.39
N VAL A 206 1.56 -4.54 12.74
CA VAL A 206 1.92 -3.14 12.97
C VAL A 206 1.72 -2.78 14.44
N VAL A 207 2.81 -2.81 15.20
CA VAL A 207 2.81 -2.70 16.66
C VAL A 207 2.75 -1.24 17.12
N ASN A 208 1.93 -0.92 18.14
CA ASN A 208 1.95 0.38 18.85
C ASN A 208 2.39 0.25 20.30
N LYS A 209 3.02 1.31 20.79
CA LYS A 209 3.40 1.46 22.20
C LYS A 209 2.35 2.27 22.93
N LYS A 210 1.94 1.80 24.12
CA LYS A 210 0.95 2.48 24.95
C LYS A 210 1.58 3.72 25.58
N VAL A 211 0.82 4.81 25.69
CA VAL A 211 1.29 5.97 26.46
C VAL A 211 1.24 5.59 27.93
N SER A 212 2.40 5.47 28.57
CA SER A 212 2.50 5.36 30.03
C SER A 212 2.99 6.69 30.58
N ILE A 213 2.21 7.27 31.48
CA ILE A 213 2.69 8.36 32.31
C ILE A 213 3.41 7.69 33.48
N PRO A 214 4.68 8.02 33.76
CA PRO A 214 5.33 7.51 34.96
C PRO A 214 4.54 8.04 36.16
N GLN A 215 3.97 7.13 36.95
CA GLN A 215 3.34 7.51 38.21
C GLN A 215 4.46 7.92 39.17
N THR A 216 4.77 9.21 39.21
CA THR A 216 5.74 9.79 40.14
C THR A 216 5.09 9.95 41.51
N GLY A 217 4.93 8.82 42.17
CA GLY A 217 4.26 8.68 43.46
C GLY A 217 4.47 7.29 44.04
N GLY A 218 5.70 6.76 43.93
CA GLY A 218 6.04 5.46 44.49
C GLY A 218 5.94 5.42 46.02
N VAL A 219 6.11 4.24 46.60
CA VAL A 219 6.07 4.00 48.06
C VAL A 219 6.94 5.00 48.85
N GLY A 220 8.02 5.50 48.26
CA GLY A 220 8.88 6.53 48.86
C GLY A 220 8.16 7.82 49.27
N THR A 221 7.28 8.39 48.43
CA THR A 221 6.55 9.62 48.78
C THR A 221 5.51 9.40 49.87
N ILE A 222 4.91 8.21 49.95
CA ILE A 222 3.98 7.83 51.03
C ILE A 222 4.73 7.78 52.37
N ILE A 223 5.93 7.18 52.40
CA ILE A 223 6.76 7.13 53.61
C ILE A 223 7.11 8.55 54.09
N PHE A 224 7.56 9.44 53.18
CA PHE A 224 7.89 10.81 53.55
C PHE A 224 6.66 11.60 54.05
N THR A 225 5.49 11.40 53.44
CA THR A 225 4.25 12.06 53.87
C THR A 225 3.82 11.58 55.26
N VAL A 226 3.87 10.28 55.52
CA VAL A 226 3.52 9.70 56.83
C VAL A 226 4.47 10.18 57.92
N VAL A 227 5.78 10.19 57.67
CA VAL A 227 6.79 10.72 58.61
C VAL A 227 6.60 12.22 58.85
N GLY A 228 6.30 12.99 57.80
CA GLY A 228 6.02 14.42 57.93
C GLY A 228 4.79 14.71 58.80
N VAL A 229 3.69 13.98 58.59
CA VAL A 229 2.46 14.13 59.38
C VAL A 229 2.66 13.68 60.82
N THR A 230 3.41 12.60 61.08
CA THR A 230 3.69 12.15 62.46
C THR A 230 4.59 13.14 63.21
N LEU A 231 5.62 13.70 62.56
CA LEU A 231 6.44 14.75 63.15
C LEU A 231 5.62 16.01 63.47
N MET A 232 4.75 16.44 62.56
CA MET A 232 3.85 17.58 62.81
C MET A 232 2.88 17.29 63.97
N GLY A 233 2.32 16.08 64.03
CA GLY A 233 1.46 15.65 65.13
C GLY A 233 2.18 15.68 66.48
N ALA A 234 3.41 15.17 66.54
CA ALA A 234 4.24 15.19 67.74
C ALA A 234 4.58 16.62 68.19
N ALA A 235 4.91 17.51 67.25
CA ALA A 235 5.18 18.92 67.54
C ALA A 235 3.94 19.64 68.10
N VAL A 236 2.76 19.44 67.50
CA VAL A 236 1.50 20.02 67.99
C VAL A 236 1.14 19.50 69.37
N TYR A 237 1.34 18.21 69.63
CA TYR A 237 1.12 17.61 70.95
C TYR A 237 2.06 18.21 72.01
N ALA A 238 3.35 18.34 71.69
CA ALA A 238 4.33 18.93 72.60
C ALA A 238 4.01 20.40 72.92
N MET A 239 3.60 21.19 71.92
CA MET A 239 3.17 22.59 72.12
C MET A 239 1.91 22.68 72.99
N LYS A 240 0.90 21.83 72.76
CA LYS A 240 -0.31 21.80 73.60
C LYS A 240 0.00 21.41 75.04
N LYS A 241 0.89 20.43 75.26
CA LYS A 241 1.31 20.03 76.60
C LYS A 241 2.02 21.17 77.33
N ARG A 242 2.96 21.86 76.68
CA ARG A 242 3.67 23.00 77.28
C ARG A 242 2.73 24.14 77.65
N ASN A 243 1.77 24.46 76.78
CA ASN A 243 0.79 25.52 77.04
C ASN A 243 -0.24 25.17 78.13
N ALA A 244 -0.41 23.88 78.45
CA ALA A 244 -1.27 23.42 79.55
C ALA A 244 -0.54 23.42 80.91
N GLU A 245 0.79 23.34 80.91
CA GLU A 245 1.64 23.44 82.11
C GLU A 245 1.93 24.90 82.51
N GLU A 246 1.70 25.87 81.61
CA GLU A 246 1.89 27.32 81.84
C GLU A 246 0.59 28.07 82.24
N LYS A 247 -0.48 27.37 82.63
CA LYS A 247 -1.73 27.95 83.18
C LYS A 247 -2.00 27.48 84.60
#